data_AF-A0A2W6TAS0-F1
#
_entry.id   AF-A0A2W6TAS0-F1
#
_cell.length_a   1.000
_cell.length_b   1.000
_cell.length_c   1.000
_cell.angle_alpha   90.00
_cell.angle_beta   90.00
_cell.angle_gamma   90.00
#
_symmetry.space_group_name_H-M   'P 1'
#
loop_
_entity.id
_entity.type
_entity.pdbx_description
1 polymer ?
#
loop_
_entity_poly.entity_id
_entity_poly.type
_entity_poly.pdbx_seq_one_letter_code
_entity_poly.pdbx_strand_id
1 'polypeptide(L)'
;MRPATWQAKIKFGFDEGASRSRFRVDWGGVEVYEAQEFSPSRPGYFEIIMEHRWTEAAPSEVRLVQLEGVFDGYVSFGGVEITEVSNPA
;
A
#
# COMPACT_ATOMS: atom_id res chain seq x y z
N MET A 1 3.35 6.01 -14.53
CA MET A 1 4.29 6.88 -13.79
C MET A 1 5.44 7.23 -14.68
N ARG A 2 5.91 8.49 -14.63
CA ARG A 2 7.13 8.93 -15.33
C ARG A 2 8.35 8.81 -14.40
N PRO A 3 9.59 8.84 -14.92
CA PRO A 3 10.79 8.81 -14.10
C PRO A 3 10.79 9.93 -13.05
N ALA A 4 10.77 9.54 -11.78
CA ALA A 4 10.84 10.37 -10.57
C ALA A 4 10.62 9.44 -9.36
N THR A 5 10.77 9.98 -8.14
CA THR A 5 10.26 9.34 -6.95
C THR A 5 8.81 9.75 -6.74
N TRP A 6 7.94 8.78 -6.51
CA TRP A 6 6.52 9.00 -6.27
C TRP A 6 6.10 8.37 -4.94
N GLN A 7 5.31 9.12 -4.18
CA GLN A 7 4.74 8.69 -2.92
C GLN A 7 3.29 8.25 -3.14
N ALA A 8 2.92 7.10 -2.56
CA ALA A 8 1.55 6.65 -2.44
C ALA A 8 1.11 6.69 -0.97
N LYS A 9 -0.03 7.34 -0.74
CA LYS A 9 -0.71 7.42 0.54
C LYS A 9 -1.99 6.60 0.46
N ILE A 10 -1.93 5.39 1.00
CA ILE A 10 -2.88 4.30 0.77
C ILE A 10 -3.78 4.15 1.99
N LYS A 11 -5.10 4.21 1.81
CA LYS A 11 -6.08 4.12 2.90
C LYS A 11 -6.74 2.75 2.93
N PHE A 12 -6.68 2.09 4.09
CA PHE A 12 -7.36 0.82 4.34
C PHE A 12 -8.18 0.88 5.62
N GLY A 13 -9.33 0.20 5.64
CA GLY A 13 -10.10 -0.07 6.84
C GLY A 13 -10.08 -1.56 7.17
N PHE A 14 -9.94 -1.89 8.44
CA PHE A 14 -9.98 -3.25 8.96
C PHE A 14 -11.01 -3.34 10.07
N ASP A 15 -11.82 -4.40 10.06
CA ASP A 15 -12.69 -4.72 11.18
C ASP A 15 -11.98 -5.58 12.23
N GLU A 16 -12.73 -6.03 13.24
CA GLU A 16 -12.20 -6.83 14.33
C GLU A 16 -11.59 -8.15 13.83
N GLY A 17 -12.25 -8.81 12.86
CA GLY A 17 -11.76 -10.03 12.21
C GLY A 17 -10.44 -9.82 11.50
N ALA A 18 -10.42 -8.87 10.55
CA ALA A 18 -9.28 -8.63 9.69
C ALA A 18 -8.09 -8.04 10.44
N SER A 19 -8.32 -7.32 11.55
CA SER A 19 -7.26 -6.67 12.31
C SER A 19 -6.23 -7.62 12.94
N ARG A 20 -6.58 -8.91 13.05
CA ARG A 20 -5.72 -9.97 13.61
C ARG A 20 -4.81 -10.64 12.57
N SER A 21 -5.04 -10.39 11.28
CA SER A 21 -4.27 -10.98 10.19
C SER A 21 -2.99 -10.19 9.90
N ARG A 22 -2.08 -10.79 9.14
CA ARG A 22 -0.91 -10.12 8.57
C ARG A 22 -1.14 -9.85 7.09
N PHE A 23 -0.78 -8.65 6.70
CA PHE A 23 -0.88 -8.18 5.33
C PHE A 23 0.48 -7.72 4.84
N ARG A 24 0.62 -7.71 3.53
CA ARG A 24 1.68 -7.01 2.82
C ARG A 24 1.05 -6.03 1.87
N VAL A 25 1.49 -4.77 1.90
CA VAL A 25 1.18 -3.82 0.85
C VAL A 25 2.38 -3.70 -0.08
N ASP A 26 2.09 -3.74 -1.38
CA ASP A 26 3.07 -3.51 -2.44
C ASP A 26 2.75 -2.17 -3.14
N TRP A 27 3.78 -1.38 -3.44
CA TRP A 27 3.69 -0.14 -4.23
C TRP A 27 4.84 -0.05 -5.23
N GLY A 28 4.54 0.05 -6.53
CA GLY A 28 5.56 0.20 -7.55
C GLY A 28 5.08 -0.23 -8.94
N GLY A 29 6.01 -0.66 -9.78
CA GLY A 29 5.69 -1.33 -11.04
C GLY A 29 5.28 -2.79 -10.83
N VAL A 30 5.00 -3.49 -11.94
CA VAL A 30 4.60 -4.91 -11.91
C VAL A 30 5.74 -5.80 -11.41
N GLU A 31 6.97 -5.56 -11.90
CA GLU A 31 8.16 -6.38 -11.62
C GLU A 31 8.99 -5.84 -10.46
N VAL A 32 9.07 -4.51 -10.31
CA VAL A 32 9.88 -3.84 -9.28
C VAL A 32 8.95 -2.96 -8.44
N TYR A 33 8.89 -3.26 -7.15
CA TYR A 33 8.00 -2.59 -6.20
C TYR A 33 8.59 -2.62 -4.79
N GLU A 34 8.20 -1.64 -3.97
CA GLU A 34 8.41 -1.70 -2.54
C GLU A 34 7.34 -2.56 -1.89
N ALA A 35 7.71 -3.29 -0.84
CA ALA A 35 6.80 -4.14 -0.08
C ALA A 35 6.93 -3.87 1.42
N GLN A 36 5.80 -3.77 2.10
CA GLN A 36 5.77 -3.59 3.56
C GLN A 36 4.76 -4.55 4.19
N GLU A 37 5.23 -5.39 5.10
CA GLU A 37 4.38 -6.25 5.92
C GLU A 37 3.90 -5.52 7.19
N PHE A 38 2.66 -5.76 7.59
CA PHE A 38 2.06 -5.17 8.79
C PHE A 38 0.90 -6.02 9.32
N SER A 39 0.50 -5.75 10.57
CA SER A 39 -0.75 -6.23 11.16
C SER A 39 -1.49 -5.06 11.81
N PRO A 40 -2.77 -4.80 11.48
CA PRO A 40 -3.50 -3.63 11.99
C PRO A 40 -3.61 -3.61 13.52
N SER A 41 -3.63 -4.78 14.16
CA SER A 41 -3.68 -5.00 15.62
C SER A 41 -4.92 -4.46 16.33
N ARG A 42 -5.75 -3.66 15.66
CA ARG A 42 -7.06 -3.17 16.11
C ARG A 42 -7.94 -2.80 14.91
N PRO A 43 -9.28 -2.81 15.06
CA PRO A 43 -10.17 -2.29 14.04
C PRO A 43 -9.99 -0.79 13.83
N GLY A 44 -10.22 -0.33 12.61
CA GLY A 44 -10.20 1.08 12.25
C GLY A 44 -9.67 1.35 10.85
N TYR A 45 -9.54 2.64 10.54
CA TYR A 45 -8.93 3.13 9.31
C TYR A 45 -7.48 3.51 9.55
N PHE A 46 -6.64 3.14 8.60
CA PHE A 46 -5.20 3.36 8.63
C PHE A 46 -4.74 3.89 7.30
N GLU A 47 -3.59 4.54 7.35
CA GLU A 47 -2.92 5.09 6.20
C GLU A 47 -1.50 4.56 6.16
N ILE A 48 -1.09 4.06 4.99
CA ILE A 48 0.26 3.58 4.74
C ILE A 48 0.89 4.50 3.70
N ILE A 49 2.07 5.01 4.01
CA ILE A 49 2.85 5.88 3.13
C ILE A 49 4.01 5.08 2.60
N MET A 50 4.11 4.97 1.28
CA MET A 50 5.20 4.28 0.59
C MET A 50 5.75 5.17 -0.50
N GLU A 51 7.05 5.08 -0.76
CA GLU A 51 7.71 5.79 -1.85
C GLU A 51 8.36 4.78 -2.78
N HIS A 52 8.27 5.00 -4.08
CA HIS A 52 8.96 4.17 -5.06
C HIS A 52 9.56 5.04 -6.16
N ARG A 53 10.76 4.66 -6.62
CA ARG A 53 11.48 5.38 -7.67
C ARG A 53 11.31 4.69 -9.01
N TRP A 54 10.64 5.37 -9.93
CA TRP A 54 10.61 4.98 -11.34
C TRP A 54 11.85 5.52 -12.05
N THR A 55 12.61 4.64 -12.71
CA THR A 55 13.74 5.01 -13.58
C THR A 55 13.32 5.17 -15.05
N GLU A 56 12.23 4.52 -15.44
CA GLU A 56 11.60 4.60 -16.75
C GLU A 56 10.09 4.75 -16.63
N ALA A 57 9.43 5.15 -17.72
CA ALA A 57 7.98 5.33 -17.72
C ALA A 57 7.28 3.95 -17.72
N ALA A 58 6.51 3.65 -16.67
CA ALA A 58 5.83 2.38 -16.50
C ALA A 58 4.50 2.54 -15.73
N PRO A 59 3.57 1.57 -15.82
CA PRO A 59 2.39 1.52 -14.95
C PRO A 59 2.76 1.50 -13.46
N SER A 60 1.79 1.85 -12.62
CA SER A 60 1.87 1.69 -11.17
C SER A 60 0.80 0.73 -10.68
N GLU A 61 1.14 -0.09 -9.68
CA GLU A 61 0.25 -0.99 -8.98
C GLU A 61 0.32 -0.76 -7.47
N VAL A 62 -0.84 -0.81 -6.82
CA VAL A 62 -0.97 -1.01 -5.38
C VAL A 62 -1.61 -2.36 -5.17
N ARG A 63 -1.01 -3.21 -4.33
CA ARG A 63 -1.57 -4.52 -3.98
C ARG A 63 -1.63 -4.66 -2.48
N LEU A 64 -2.77 -5.11 -1.96
CA LEU A 64 -2.88 -5.60 -0.59
C LEU A 64 -2.96 -7.12 -0.63
N VAL A 65 -2.02 -7.80 0.00
CA VAL A 65 -1.93 -9.25 0.04
C VAL A 65 -2.14 -9.68 1.48
N GLN A 66 -3.12 -10.55 1.73
CA GLN A 66 -3.21 -11.25 3.01
C GLN A 66 -2.24 -12.43 3.00
N LEU A 67 -1.47 -12.61 4.07
CA LEU A 67 -0.41 -13.62 4.15
C LEU A 67 -0.89 -14.95 4.76
N GLU A 68 -2.06 -14.96 5.40
CA GLU A 68 -2.71 -16.17 5.87
C GLU A 68 -3.70 -16.76 4.85
N GLY A 69 -3.88 -18.08 4.86
CA GLY A 69 -4.80 -18.79 3.95
C GLY A 69 -6.28 -18.76 4.35
N VAL A 70 -6.63 -18.02 5.41
CA VAL A 70 -8.01 -17.87 5.89
C VAL A 70 -8.29 -16.40 6.15
N PHE A 71 -9.34 -15.85 5.54
CA PHE A 71 -9.79 -14.48 5.77
C PHE A 71 -10.98 -14.47 6.73
N ASP A 72 -10.85 -13.73 7.84
CA ASP A 72 -11.92 -13.46 8.80
C ASP A 72 -12.20 -11.95 8.80
N GLY A 73 -13.47 -11.57 8.76
CA GLY A 73 -13.88 -10.16 8.73
C GLY A 73 -13.91 -9.51 7.34
N TYR A 74 -13.65 -8.21 7.29
CA TYR A 74 -13.65 -7.42 6.06
C TYR A 74 -12.55 -6.35 6.03
N VAL A 75 -12.06 -6.09 4.82
CA VAL A 75 -11.13 -4.99 4.54
C VAL A 75 -11.78 -4.04 3.55
N SER A 76 -11.69 -2.74 3.82
CA SER A 76 -12.11 -1.70 2.88
C SER A 76 -10.89 -0.99 2.29
N PHE A 77 -10.93 -0.73 0.98
CA PHE A 77 -9.95 0.11 0.31
C PHE A 77 -10.54 1.51 0.13
N GLY A 78 -9.95 2.48 0.83
CA GLY A 78 -10.40 3.88 0.84
C GLY A 78 -9.83 4.73 -0.29
N GLY A 79 -8.93 4.17 -1.11
CA GLY A 79 -8.26 4.86 -2.21
C GLY A 79 -6.78 5.11 -1.95
N VAL A 80 -6.12 5.66 -2.98
CA VAL A 80 -4.69 6.01 -2.96
C VAL A 80 -4.56 7.45 -3.47
N GLU A 81 -3.86 8.28 -2.70
CA GLU A 81 -3.39 9.57 -3.17
C GLU A 81 -1.93 9.42 -3.62
N ILE A 82 -1.62 9.83 -4.85
CA ILE A 82 -0.30 9.66 -5.46
C ILE A 82 0.26 11.04 -5.77
N THR A 83 1.44 11.34 -5.24
CA THR A 83 2.14 12.61 -5.45
C THR A 83 3.58 12.35 -5.87
N GLU A 84 4.11 13.21 -6.72
CA GLU A 84 5.54 13.21 -7.00
C GLU A 84 6.25 13.81 -5.78
N VAL A 85 7.32 13.15 -5.33
CA VAL A 85 8.16 13.70 -4.27
C VAL A 85 9.00 14.80 -4.88
N SER A 86 8.49 16.03 -4.85
CA SER A 86 9.30 17.21 -5.15
C SER A 86 10.37 17.33 -4.08
N ASN A 87 11.63 17.32 -4.48
CA ASN A 87 12.71 17.70 -3.57
C ASN A 87 12.40 19.11 -3.04
N PRO A 88 12.36 19.37 -1.73
CA PRO A 88 12.36 20.75 -1.26
C PRO A 88 13.62 21.43 -1.85
N ALA A 89 13.41 22.58 -2.45
CA ALA A 89 14.46 23.40 -3.07
C ALA A 89 15.60 23.72 -2.10
#